data_AF-A0A2D9C9C3-F1
#
_entry.id   AF-A0A2D9C9C3-F1
#
_cell.length_a   1.000
_cell.length_b   1.000
_cell.length_c   1.000
_cell.angle_alpha   90.00
_cell.angle_beta   90.00
_cell.angle_gamma   90.00
#
_symmetry.space_group_name_H-M   'P 1'
#
loop_
_entity.id
_entity.type
_entity.pdbx_description
1 polymer ?
#
loop_
_entity_poly.entity_id
_entity_poly.type
_entity_poly.pdbx_seq_one_letter_code
_entity_poly.pdbx_strand_id
1 'polypeptide(L)'
;MTWDEIEEMGLGQLRLTPFLLYGLTFAEFSNAMAGHYKEIEEREKAEWERTRWLAAITINPHVKKRITPKDLATFPWEKKEKAADGIGILRQLAK
;
A
#
# COMPACT_ATOMS: atom_id res chain seq x y z
N MET A 1 -12.08 -17.25 -15.33
CA MET A 1 -10.66 -17.16 -15.64
C MET A 1 -10.36 -18.09 -16.78
N THR A 2 -9.95 -17.57 -17.93
CA THR A 2 -9.57 -18.37 -19.11
C THR A 2 -8.10 -18.76 -19.03
N TRP A 3 -7.66 -19.66 -19.91
CA TRP A 3 -6.24 -20.03 -20.00
C TRP A 3 -5.37 -18.86 -20.47
N ASP A 4 -5.87 -18.09 -21.44
CA ASP A 4 -5.19 -16.90 -21.96
C ASP A 4 -4.91 -15.87 -20.84
N GLU A 5 -5.87 -15.66 -19.93
CA GLU A 5 -5.69 -14.77 -18.77
C GLU A 5 -4.57 -15.26 -17.83
N ILE A 6 -4.40 -16.58 -17.67
CA ILE A 6 -3.31 -17.15 -16.86
C ILE A 6 -1.96 -16.92 -17.54
N GLU A 7 -1.89 -17.06 -18.86
CA GLU A 7 -0.66 -16.79 -19.61
C GLU A 7 -0.31 -15.29 -19.62
N GLU A 8 -1.27 -14.39 -19.77
CA GLU A 8 -1.07 -12.95 -19.65
C GLU A 8 -0.52 -12.56 -18.28
N MET A 9 -1.12 -13.10 -17.21
CA MET A 9 -0.66 -12.86 -15.84
C MET A 9 0.71 -13.50 -15.58
N GLY A 10 0.91 -14.76 -15.97
CA GLY A 10 2.13 -15.51 -15.72
C GLY A 10 3.33 -15.03 -16.52
N LEU A 11 3.19 -14.97 -17.86
CA LEU A 11 4.27 -14.59 -18.76
C LEU A 11 4.46 -13.08 -18.84
N GLY A 12 3.36 -12.32 -18.73
CA GLY A 12 3.37 -10.86 -18.80
C GLY A 12 3.69 -10.22 -17.46
N GLN A 13 2.77 -10.35 -16.48
CA GLN A 13 2.87 -9.62 -15.21
C GLN A 13 3.96 -10.19 -14.30
N LEU A 14 3.94 -11.49 -14.05
CA LEU A 14 4.93 -12.19 -13.22
C LEU A 14 6.25 -12.44 -13.93
N ARG A 15 6.30 -12.26 -15.26
CA ARG A 15 7.48 -12.48 -16.11
C ARG A 15 8.08 -13.88 -15.95
N LEU A 16 7.23 -14.88 -15.75
CA LEU A 16 7.64 -16.28 -15.73
C LEU A 16 8.01 -16.73 -17.13
N THR A 17 8.94 -17.67 -17.23
CA THR A 17 9.15 -18.39 -18.49
C THR A 17 8.00 -19.39 -18.71
N PRO A 18 7.67 -19.75 -19.96
CA PRO A 18 6.62 -20.74 -20.24
C PRO A 18 6.83 -22.05 -19.50
N PHE A 19 8.08 -22.51 -19.41
CA PHE A 19 8.43 -23.73 -18.68
C PHE A 19 8.05 -23.66 -17.19
N LEU A 20 8.34 -22.54 -16.52
CA LEU A 20 7.97 -22.36 -15.12
C LEU A 20 6.46 -22.23 -14.96
N LEU A 21 5.80 -21.43 -15.79
CA LEU A 21 4.35 -21.22 -15.70
C LEU A 21 3.58 -22.54 -15.80
N TYR A 22 3.89 -23.37 -16.80
CA TYR A 22 3.20 -24.64 -16.99
C TYR A 22 3.58 -25.71 -15.96
N GLY A 23 4.68 -25.51 -15.23
CA GLY A 23 5.10 -26.37 -14.13
C GLY A 23 4.48 -26.01 -12.77
N LEU A 24 3.89 -24.82 -12.63
CA LEU A 24 3.28 -24.39 -11.37
C LEU A 24 1.92 -25.04 -11.16
N THR A 25 1.63 -25.37 -9.91
CA THR A 25 0.27 -25.63 -9.49
C THR A 25 -0.52 -24.33 -9.39
N PHE A 26 -1.85 -24.43 -9.49
CA PHE A 26 -2.73 -23.28 -9.38
C PHE A 26 -2.59 -22.52 -8.05
N ALA A 27 -2.29 -23.24 -6.97
CA ALA A 27 -2.06 -22.65 -5.65
C ALA A 27 -0.77 -21.83 -5.62
N GLU A 28 0.32 -22.36 -6.19
CA GLU A 28 1.59 -21.64 -6.29
C GLU A 28 1.48 -20.41 -7.18
N PHE A 29 0.78 -20.52 -8.31
CA PHE A 29 0.46 -19.39 -9.18
C PHE A 29 -0.34 -18.33 -8.44
N SER A 30 -1.40 -18.73 -7.72
CA SER A 30 -2.22 -17.81 -6.92
C SER A 30 -1.42 -17.10 -5.83
N ASN A 31 -0.50 -17.80 -5.17
CA ASN A 31 0.40 -17.22 -4.17
C ASN A 31 1.38 -16.22 -4.79
N ALA A 32 1.94 -16.53 -5.96
CA ALA A 32 2.81 -15.63 -6.70
C ALA A 32 2.07 -14.35 -7.11
N MET A 33 0.85 -14.49 -7.65
CA MET A 33 -0.01 -13.36 -7.98
C MET A 33 -0.35 -12.51 -6.75
N ALA A 34 -0.69 -13.12 -5.63
CA ALA A 34 -0.97 -12.41 -4.39
C ALA A 34 0.26 -11.64 -3.87
N GLY A 35 1.45 -12.23 -3.98
CA GLY A 35 2.71 -11.55 -3.66
C GLY A 35 2.96 -10.35 -4.57
N HIS A 36 2.77 -10.52 -5.87
CA HIS A 36 2.95 -9.44 -6.85
C HIS A 36 1.99 -8.27 -6.63
N TYR A 37 0.71 -8.52 -6.36
CA TYR A 37 -0.23 -7.46 -6.06
C TYR A 37 0.11 -6.70 -4.77
N LYS A 38 0.60 -7.41 -3.73
CA LYS A 38 1.09 -6.76 -2.51
C LYS A 38 2.30 -5.88 -2.78
N GLU A 39 3.26 -6.36 -3.58
CA GLU A 39 4.43 -5.58 -3.98
C GLU A 39 4.03 -4.30 -4.72
N ILE A 40 3.10 -4.40 -5.68
CA ILE A 40 2.57 -3.23 -6.40
C ILE A 40 1.90 -2.27 -5.41
N GLU A 41 1.03 -2.77 -4.54
CA GLU A 41 0.33 -1.93 -3.56
C GLU A 41 1.31 -1.19 -2.64
N GLU A 42 2.35 -1.87 -2.14
CA GLU A 42 3.40 -1.26 -1.32
C GLU A 42 4.22 -0.22 -2.10
N ARG A 43 4.55 -0.50 -3.37
CA ARG A 43 5.25 0.45 -4.24
C ARG A 43 4.43 1.71 -4.46
N GLU A 44 3.16 1.58 -4.78
CA GLU A 44 2.24 2.71 -4.96
C GLU A 44 2.14 3.52 -3.69
N LYS A 45 1.95 2.87 -2.52
CA LYS A 45 1.93 3.57 -1.22
C LYS A 45 3.21 4.38 -0.99
N ALA A 46 4.37 3.81 -1.28
CA ALA A 46 5.65 4.51 -1.16
C ALA A 46 5.77 5.69 -2.15
N GLU A 47 5.26 5.56 -3.37
CA GLU A 47 5.20 6.64 -4.36
C GLU A 47 4.31 7.80 -3.91
N TRP A 48 3.13 7.48 -3.38
CA TRP A 48 2.23 8.47 -2.78
C TRP A 48 2.89 9.22 -1.62
N GLU A 49 3.61 8.52 -0.75
CA GLU A 49 4.35 9.14 0.34
C GLU A 49 5.48 10.04 -0.15
N ARG A 50 6.31 9.58 -1.09
CA ARG A 50 7.39 10.39 -1.69
C ARG A 50 6.85 11.65 -2.35
N THR A 51 5.75 11.53 -3.10
CA THR A 51 5.10 12.65 -3.78
C THR A 51 4.56 13.66 -2.77
N ARG A 52 3.92 13.19 -1.69
CA ARG A 52 3.44 14.03 -0.60
C ARG A 52 4.57 14.78 0.10
N TRP A 53 5.71 14.13 0.33
CA TRP A 53 6.91 14.76 0.87
C TRP A 53 7.47 15.84 -0.05
N LEU A 54 7.61 15.52 -1.34
CA LEU A 54 8.08 16.47 -2.35
C LEU A 54 7.17 17.71 -2.42
N ALA A 55 5.85 17.51 -2.42
CA ALA A 55 4.88 18.60 -2.41
C ALA A 55 5.02 19.49 -1.16
N ALA A 56 5.19 18.89 0.02
CA ALA A 56 5.41 19.66 1.26
C ALA A 56 6.69 20.50 1.20
N ILE A 57 7.80 19.94 0.72
CA ILE A 57 9.05 20.67 0.56
C ILE A 57 8.89 21.82 -0.45
N THR A 58 8.18 21.58 -1.53
CA THR A 58 7.99 22.55 -2.62
C THR A 58 7.09 23.71 -2.21
N ILE A 59 6.02 23.46 -1.45
CA ILE A 59 5.05 24.48 -1.05
C ILE A 59 5.53 25.30 0.14
N ASN A 60 6.30 24.70 1.07
CA ASN A 60 6.69 25.33 2.33
C ASN A 60 7.37 26.71 2.20
N PRO A 61 8.24 26.99 1.20
CA PRO A 61 8.80 28.32 0.99
C PRO A 61 7.78 29.41 0.61
N HIS A 62 6.60 29.01 0.14
CA HIS A 62 5.57 29.91 -0.38
C HIS A 62 4.40 30.14 0.59
N VAL A 63 4.45 29.54 1.79
CA VAL A 63 3.38 29.63 2.78
C VAL A 63 3.89 30.20 4.10
N LYS A 64 3.05 30.98 4.78
CA LYS A 64 3.40 31.61 6.07
C LYS A 64 3.48 30.60 7.23
N LYS A 65 2.69 29.53 7.16
CA LYS A 65 2.67 28.46 8.16
C LYS A 65 3.30 27.22 7.55
N ARG A 66 4.22 26.58 8.27
CA ARG A 66 4.83 25.33 7.84
C ARG A 66 3.76 24.25 7.75
N ILE A 67 3.65 23.63 6.58
CA ILE A 67 2.74 22.52 6.30
C ILE A 67 3.53 21.23 6.43
N THR A 68 3.01 20.28 7.20
CA THR A 68 3.56 18.92 7.27
C THR A 68 2.98 18.06 6.15
N PRO A 69 3.67 16.99 5.71
CA PRO A 69 3.14 16.10 4.68
C PRO A 69 1.72 15.59 4.99
N LYS A 70 1.41 15.31 6.26
CA LYS A 70 0.09 14.82 6.69
C LYS A 70 -1.02 15.87 6.58
N ASP A 71 -0.66 17.15 6.64
CA ASP A 71 -1.62 18.25 6.45
C ASP A 71 -2.04 18.38 4.97
N LEU A 72 -1.22 17.90 4.03
CA LEU A 72 -1.55 17.90 2.60
C LEU A 72 -2.53 16.79 2.21
N ALA A 73 -2.27 15.57 2.66
CA ALA A 73 -3.09 14.41 2.36
C ALA A 73 -2.94 13.35 3.45
N THR A 74 -4.06 12.81 3.92
CA THR A 74 -4.10 11.65 4.82
C THR A 74 -4.54 10.43 4.04
N PHE A 75 -3.74 9.36 4.04
CA PHE A 75 -4.05 8.17 3.25
C PHE A 75 -4.90 7.16 4.02
N PRO A 76 -5.72 6.34 3.35
CA PRO A 76 -6.57 5.33 4.01
C PRO A 76 -5.78 4.34 4.87
N TRP A 77 -4.59 3.94 4.43
CA TRP A 77 -3.72 2.99 5.15
C TRP A 77 -3.00 3.57 6.37
N GLU A 78 -3.05 4.90 6.57
CA GLU A 78 -2.50 5.55 7.76
C GLU A 78 -3.50 5.64 8.92
N LYS A 79 -4.77 5.27 8.70
CA LYS A 79 -5.79 5.20 9.74
C LYS A 79 -5.47 4.05 10.70
N LYS A 80 -4.59 4.30 11.67
CA LYS A 80 -4.53 3.46 12.86
C LYS A 80 -5.87 3.56 13.56
N GLU A 81 -6.53 2.43 13.78
CA GLU A 81 -7.64 2.35 14.73
C GLU A 81 -7.14 3.02 16.01
N LYS A 82 -7.89 4.02 16.50
CA LYS A 82 -7.57 4.62 17.79
C LYS A 82 -7.65 3.47 18.79
N ALA A 83 -6.49 3.01 19.27
CA ALA A 83 -6.44 2.15 20.44
C ALA A 83 -7.32 2.85 21.47
N ALA A 84 -8.38 2.15 21.91
CA ALA A 84 -9.32 2.68 22.88
C ALA A 84 -8.50 3.32 23.99
N ASP A 85 -8.70 4.62 24.18
CA ASP A 85 -7.87 5.46 25.01
C ASP A 85 -7.98 4.93 26.45
N GLY A 86 -7.14 3.97 26.83
CA GLY A 86 -7.26 3.25 28.10
C GLY A 86 -7.14 4.21 29.28
N ILE A 87 -6.43 5.31 29.07
CA ILE A 87 -6.29 6.43 30.01
C ILE A 87 -7.62 7.20 30.16
N GLY A 88 -8.41 7.32 29.08
CA GLY A 88 -9.74 7.92 29.09
C GLY A 88 -10.77 7.07 29.85
N ILE A 89 -10.72 5.74 29.68
CA ILE A 89 -11.59 4.79 30.40
C ILE A 89 -11.29 4.81 31.91
N LEU A 90 -10.01 4.82 32.28
CA LEU A 90 -9.59 4.90 33.69
C LEU A 90 -10.00 6.22 34.36
N ARG A 91 -10.01 7.35 33.63
CA ARG A 91 -10.54 8.63 34.14
C ARG A 91 -12.04 8.62 34.37
N GLN A 92 -12.80 7.85 33.59
CA GLN A 92 -14.25 7.74 33.74
C GLN A 92 -14.66 6.86 34.92
N LEU A 93 -13.84 5.87 35.29
CA LEU A 93 -14.07 4.99 36.45
C LEU A 93 -13.63 5.62 37.79
N ALA A 94 -12.83 6.69 37.75
CA ALA A 94 -12.35 7.39 38.93
C ALA A 94 -13.27 8.54 39.42
N LYS A 95 -14.50 8.62 38.90
CA LYS A 95 -15.51 9.63 39.24
C LYS A 95 -16.76 8.96 39.80
#